data_AF-A0A535MTD7-F1
#
_entry.id   AF-A0A535MTD7-F1
#
_cell.length_a   1.000
_cell.length_b   1.000
_cell.length_c   1.000
_cell.angle_alpha   90.00
_cell.angle_beta   90.00
_cell.angle_gamma   90.00
#
_symmetry.space_group_name_H-M   'P 1'
#
loop_
_entity.id
_entity.type
_entity.pdbx_description
1 polymer ?
#
loop_
_entity_poly.entity_id
_entity_poly.type
_entity_poly.pdbx_seq_one_letter_code
_entity_poly.pdbx_strand_id
1 'polypeptide(L)' 'MLVVTTENVPGQRVRDVKGQVFGVVVRSRGLGGNIMAGLRSLAGGEITEYTQ' A
#
# COMPACT_ATOMS: atom_id res chain seq x y z
N MET A 1 9.88 1.59 -15.16
CA MET A 1 8.56 0.93 -15.14
C MET A 1 7.53 1.98 -14.78
N LEU A 2 6.51 2.18 -15.61
CA LEU A 2 5.42 3.12 -15.32
C LEU A 2 4.32 2.35 -14.59
N VAL A 3 3.92 2.82 -13.41
CA VAL A 3 2.82 2.25 -12.63
C VAL A 3 1.80 3.36 -12.40
N VAL A 4 0.57 3.14 -12.83
CA VAL A 4 -0.52 4.09 -12.69
C VAL A 4 -1.73 3.40 -12.09
N THR A 5 -2.53 4.15 -11.35
CA THR A 5 -3.84 3.71 -10.84
C THR A 5 -4.97 4.01 -11.82
N THR A 6 -4.68 4.67 -12.94
CA THR A 6 -5.64 4.97 -14.00
C THR A 6 -5.77 3.80 -14.97
N GLU A 7 -6.98 3.60 -15.51
CA GLU A 7 -7.28 2.56 -16.49
C GLU A 7 -6.38 2.65 -17.75
N ASN A 8 -6.11 3.88 -18.20
CA ASN A 8 -5.34 4.17 -19.40
C ASN A 8 -4.28 5.24 -19.14
N VAL A 9 -3.23 5.25 -19.95
CA VAL A 9 -2.16 6.27 -19.92
C VAL A 9 -2.37 7.23 -21.10
N PRO A 10 -2.58 8.54 -20.88
CA PRO A 10 -2.72 9.51 -21.95
C PRO A 10 -1.53 9.51 -22.92
N GLY A 11 -1.80 9.57 -24.23
CA GLY A 11 -0.77 9.56 -25.27
C GLY A 11 -0.11 8.20 -25.52
N GLN A 12 -0.53 7.15 -24.81
CA GLN A 12 -0.02 5.78 -24.98
C GLN A 12 -1.13 4.85 -25.46
N ARG A 13 -0.76 3.81 -26.21
CA ARG A 13 -1.66 2.73 -26.61
C ARG A 13 -1.13 1.40 -26.11
N VAL A 14 -1.95 0.67 -25.36
CA VAL A 14 -1.65 -0.70 -24.93
C VAL A 14 -1.59 -1.60 -26.16
N ARG A 15 -0.44 -2.23 -26.41
CA ARG A 15 -0.27 -3.20 -27.51
C ARG A 15 -0.66 -4.62 -27.12
N ASP A 16 -0.52 -4.96 -25.83
CA ASP A 16 -0.77 -6.31 -25.32
C ASP A 16 -1.07 -6.26 -23.82
N VAL A 17 -1.97 -7.13 -23.37
CA VAL A 17 -2.41 -7.24 -21.97
C VAL A 17 -1.89 -8.55 -21.39
N LYS A 18 -1.03 -8.47 -20.38
CA LYS A 18 -0.37 -9.63 -19.77
C LYS A 18 -1.19 -10.29 -18.65
N GLY A 19 -2.40 -9.80 -18.38
CA GLY A 19 -3.25 -10.25 -17.28
C GLY A 19 -3.00 -9.48 -15.98
N GLN A 20 -3.76 -9.84 -14.94
CA GLN A 20 -3.71 -9.20 -13.64
C GLN A 20 -2.52 -9.70 -12.82
N VAL A 21 -1.87 -8.78 -12.10
CA VAL A 21 -0.80 -9.09 -11.14
C VAL A 21 -1.23 -8.64 -9.74
N PHE A 22 -0.76 -9.35 -8.72
CA PHE A 22 -0.97 -8.97 -7.32
C PHE A 22 0.34 -9.10 -6.54
N GLY A 23 0.52 -8.25 -5.53
CA GLY A 23 1.68 -8.28 -4.63
C GLY A 23 1.21 -8.27 -3.19
N VAL A 24 1.83 -9.09 -2.35
CA VAL A 24 1.55 -9.18 -0.91
C VAL A 24 2.87 -9.13 -0.16
N VAL A 25 2.92 -8.36 0.92
CA VAL A 25 4.06 -8.31 1.85
C VAL A 25 3.54 -8.48 3.27
N VAL A 26 4.23 -9.30 4.07
CA VAL A 26 3.95 -9.43 5.50
C VAL A 26 4.89 -8.51 6.26
N ARG A 27 4.35 -7.61 7.09
CA ARG A 27 5.14 -6.79 8.01
C ARG A 27 4.93 -7.31 9.43
N SER A 28 5.98 -7.85 10.06
CA SER A 28 5.95 -8.22 11.48
C SER A 28 6.26 -6.99 12.32
N ARG A 29 5.40 -6.68 13.28
CA ARG A 29 5.60 -5.66 14.30
C ARG A 29 5.34 -6.35 15.63
N GLY A 30 6.32 -6.33 16.54
CA GLY A 30 6.22 -7.05 17.81
C GLY A 30 4.98 -6.64 18.61
N LEU A 31 4.53 -7.48 19.55
CA LEU A 31 3.28 -7.32 20.30
C LEU A 31 3.12 -5.91 20.91
N GLY A 32 4.18 -5.34 21.49
CA GLY A 32 4.16 -4.00 22.09
C GLY A 32 3.95 -2.87 21.07
N GLY A 33 4.51 -3.00 19.87
CA GLY A 33 4.33 -2.02 18.79
C GLY A 33 2.90 -2.00 18.27
N ASN A 34 2.26 -3.16 18.15
CA ASN A 34 0.85 -3.25 17.71
C ASN A 34 -0.13 -2.66 18.73
N ILE A 35 0.14 -2.82 20.02
CA ILE A 35 -0.71 -2.26 21.08
C ILE A 35 -0.63 -0.73 21.07
N MET A 36 0.58 -0.16 21.02
CA MET A 36 0.78 1.29 21.00
C MET A 36 0.22 1.92 19.72
N ALA A 37 0.41 1.27 18.57
CA ALA A 37 -0.14 1.71 17.29
C ALA A 37 -1.67 1.60 17.27
N GLY A 38 -2.27 0.58 17.91
CA GLY A 38 -3.72 0.45 18.08
C GLY A 38 -4.34 1.58 18.91
N LEU A 39 -3.69 1.97 20.01
CA LEU A 39 -4.12 3.13 20.82
C LEU A 39 -4.05 4.45 20.02
N ARG A 40 -2.99 4.63 19.24
CA ARG A 40 -2.83 5.81 18.35
C ARG A 40 -3.82 5.80 17.19
N SER A 41 -4.23 4.63 16.71
CA SER A 41 -5.23 4.50 15.64
C SER A 41 -6.59 5.08 16.00
N LEU A 42 -6.97 5.03 17.28
CA LEU A 42 -8.25 5.56 17.76
C LEU A 42 -8.29 7.09 17.82
N ALA A 43 -7.14 7.74 18.01
CA ALA A 43 -7.03 9.20 18.05
C ALA A 43 -7.04 9.84 16.65
N GLY A 44 -6.84 9.03 15.59
CA GLY A 44 -6.79 9.48 14.20
C GLY A 44 -5.46 10.16 13.83
N GLY A 45 -5.18 10.22 12.53
CA GLY A 45 -3.94 10.77 11.99
C GLY A 45 -2.97 9.69 11.49
N GLU A 46 -1.78 10.13 11.07
CA GLU A 46 -0.74 9.24 10.59
C GLU A 46 -0.10 8.50 11.76
N ILE A 47 -0.18 7.17 11.76
CA ILE A 47 0.45 6.33 12.78
C ILE A 47 1.87 6.05 12.28
N THR A 48 2.85 6.79 12.80
CA THR A 48 4.27 6.60 12.47
C THR A 48 4.71 5.15 12.70
N GLU A 49 4.12 4.51 13.71
CA GLU A 49 4.28 3.09 14.00
C GLU A 49 3.58 2.16 12.99
N TYR A 50 3.04 2.63 11.87
CA TYR A 50 2.61 1.82 10.71
C TYR A 50 3.14 2.35 9.38
N THR A 51 3.45 3.65 9.29
CA THR A 51 4.01 4.25 8.07
C THR A 51 5.52 4.08 7.90
N GLN A 52 6.28 3.86 8.98
CA GLN A 52 7.71 3.45 8.90
C GLN A 52 7.86 1.92 8.91
#